data_AF-M5CGY4-F1
#
_entry.id   AF-M5CGY4-F1
#
_cell.length_a   1.000
_cell.length_b   1.000
_cell.length_c   1.000
_cell.angle_alpha   90.00
_cell.angle_beta   90.00
_cell.angle_gamma   90.00
#
_symmetry.space_group_name_H-M   'P 1'
#
loop_
_entity.id
_entity.type
_entity.pdbx_description
1 polymer ?
#
loop_
_entity_poly.entity_id
_entity_poly.type
_entity_poly.pdbx_seq_one_letter_code
_entity_poly.pdbx_strand_id
1 'polypeptide(L)'
;MFSNSSLDSVRIWEYEQPNVVAPRSVYEPKGILSNPQLDPFDLDNMKSLILVQYTRLAHRIAFRPLPYPVELGLSNYLIRGSHLIFKTLYLGARISQALLDDTNWQGYIGWIDAFHNRILGTESAIVESNVGHIADRLAANLYAFMILNSSIGYAIFRKGAPIFLQLAAKFPDLWKGDLAISLSQALHVPRHELGKFALMDTVSALAFGIAPLIHYDTTLYAEDHSPGRYQFLEPVFACPVVVLMALARVNAYRASQLLDREAANLQGPEECEAAVRNWKPRIDYEDQPSQLVGRLAVQEAWRQAALIYMYMVGSINMR
;
A
#
# COMPACT_ATOMS: atom_id res chain seq x y z
N MET A 1 -29.87 -64.19 13.41
CA MET A 1 -31.16 -64.67 12.88
C MET A 1 -32.09 -63.47 12.87
N PHE A 2 -32.54 -63.05 11.67
CA PHE A 2 -33.73 -62.27 11.28
C PHE A 2 -34.48 -61.43 12.36
N SER A 3 -35.05 -60.24 12.14
CA SER A 3 -35.21 -59.30 11.02
C SER A 3 -36.21 -58.21 11.48
N ASN A 4 -36.14 -57.02 10.88
CA ASN A 4 -37.25 -56.12 10.52
C ASN A 4 -37.96 -55.20 11.58
N SER A 5 -37.67 -53.90 11.41
CA SER A 5 -38.59 -52.78 11.08
C SER A 5 -39.83 -52.51 11.95
N SER A 6 -39.95 -51.28 12.49
CA SER A 6 -40.66 -50.17 11.82
C SER A 6 -40.78 -48.94 12.74
N LEU A 7 -40.53 -47.76 12.15
CA LEU A 7 -41.18 -46.46 12.37
C LEU A 7 -42.08 -46.30 13.61
N ASP A 8 -41.74 -45.37 14.50
CA ASP A 8 -42.46 -44.09 14.62
C ASP A 8 -42.03 -43.30 15.87
N SER A 9 -42.19 -41.98 15.78
CA SER A 9 -42.12 -40.98 16.85
C SER A 9 -40.76 -40.36 17.21
N VAL A 10 -40.41 -39.29 16.48
CA VAL A 10 -39.83 -38.10 17.12
C VAL A 10 -40.68 -36.91 16.72
N ARG A 11 -41.44 -36.40 17.69
CA ARG A 11 -42.21 -35.16 17.60
C ARG A 11 -41.24 -34.00 17.39
N ILE A 12 -41.30 -33.39 16.21
CA ILE A 12 -40.71 -32.08 15.94
C ILE A 12 -41.64 -31.05 16.58
N TRP A 13 -41.11 -30.32 17.55
CA TRP A 13 -41.75 -29.10 18.03
C TRP A 13 -41.65 -28.04 16.95
N GLU A 14 -42.80 -27.54 16.52
CA GLU A 14 -42.96 -26.34 15.72
C GLU A 14 -42.28 -25.17 16.45
N TYR A 15 -41.25 -24.61 15.83
CA TYR A 15 -40.79 -23.26 16.13
C TYR A 15 -41.14 -22.38 14.93
N GLU A 16 -41.96 -21.39 15.23
CA GLU A 16 -42.46 -20.34 14.34
C GLU A 16 -41.34 -19.76 13.47
N GLN A 17 -41.58 -19.70 12.16
CA GLN A 17 -40.72 -18.98 11.24
C GLN A 17 -40.80 -17.47 11.54
N PRO A 18 -39.70 -16.77 11.83
CA PRO A 18 -39.69 -15.34 11.73
C PRO A 18 -39.69 -14.97 10.25
N ASN A 19 -40.68 -14.17 9.87
CA ASN A 19 -40.91 -13.53 8.58
C ASN A 19 -39.64 -13.37 7.73
N VAL A 20 -39.71 -13.89 6.50
CA VAL A 20 -38.77 -13.61 5.40
C VAL A 20 -38.67 -12.10 5.23
N VAL A 21 -37.62 -11.52 5.81
CA VAL A 21 -37.22 -10.14 5.50
C VAL A 21 -36.78 -10.16 4.05
N ALA A 22 -37.49 -9.40 3.21
CA ALA A 22 -37.17 -9.20 1.81
C ALA A 22 -35.68 -8.92 1.61
N PRO A 23 -35.06 -9.39 0.51
CA PRO A 23 -33.65 -9.11 0.25
C PRO A 23 -33.43 -7.59 0.29
N ARG A 24 -32.60 -7.13 1.23
CA ARG A 24 -32.14 -5.74 1.27
C ARG A 24 -31.62 -5.42 -0.12
N SER A 25 -32.29 -4.51 -0.82
CA SER A 25 -31.85 -4.04 -2.14
C SER A 25 -30.40 -3.62 -2.03
N VAL A 26 -29.51 -4.32 -2.72
CA VAL A 26 -28.13 -3.90 -2.90
C VAL A 26 -28.21 -2.56 -3.63
N TYR A 27 -27.96 -1.46 -2.91
CA TYR A 27 -27.96 -0.13 -3.49
C TYR A 27 -26.76 -0.04 -4.44
N GLU A 28 -27.02 -0.19 -5.73
CA GLU A 28 -26.09 0.19 -6.79
C GLU A 28 -26.09 1.71 -6.92
N PRO A 29 -25.02 2.42 -6.55
CA PRO A 29 -24.97 3.87 -6.69
C PRO A 29 -24.84 4.20 -8.17
N LYS A 30 -25.73 5.05 -8.63
CA LYS A 30 -25.71 5.67 -9.96
C LYS A 30 -24.49 6.58 -10.10
N GLY A 31 -23.37 6.03 -10.58
CA GLY A 31 -22.17 6.76 -11.00
C GLY A 31 -21.45 7.52 -9.88
N ILE A 32 -20.20 7.94 -10.15
CA ILE A 32 -19.52 8.92 -9.29
C ILE A 32 -20.24 10.26 -9.51
N LEU A 33 -21.25 10.54 -8.68
CA LEU A 33 -21.97 11.80 -8.66
C LEU A 33 -20.95 12.95 -8.58
N SER A 34 -20.84 13.69 -9.67
CA SER A 34 -20.24 15.01 -9.70
C SER A 34 -21.24 16.02 -9.17
N ASN A 35 -21.81 15.77 -8.00
CA ASN A 35 -22.83 16.64 -7.42
C ASN A 35 -22.28 17.33 -6.17
N PRO A 36 -22.21 18.67 -6.13
CA PRO A 36 -21.79 19.42 -4.94
C PRO A 36 -22.79 19.38 -3.78
N GLN A 37 -23.89 18.62 -3.89
CA GLN A 37 -24.83 18.37 -2.80
C GLN A 37 -25.05 16.86 -2.66
N LEU A 38 -24.24 16.23 -1.80
CA LEU A 38 -24.55 14.92 -1.23
C LEU A 38 -25.51 15.16 -0.06
N ASP A 39 -26.64 14.47 -0.04
CA ASP A 39 -27.52 14.43 1.14
C ASP A 39 -26.68 13.98 2.34
N PRO A 40 -26.76 14.63 3.52
CA PRO A 40 -26.13 14.17 4.74
C PRO A 40 -26.28 12.65 4.99
N PHE A 41 -27.43 12.07 4.65
CA PHE A 41 -27.70 10.64 4.79
C PHE A 41 -26.83 9.77 3.87
N ASP A 42 -26.58 10.22 2.64
CA ASP A 42 -25.70 9.52 1.69
C ASP A 42 -24.23 9.63 2.10
N LEU A 43 -23.81 10.77 2.65
CA LEU A 43 -22.43 10.98 3.10
C LEU A 43 -22.06 10.05 4.26
N ASP A 44 -22.96 9.85 5.22
CA ASP A 44 -22.72 8.97 6.36
C ASP A 44 -22.69 7.49 5.96
N ASN A 45 -23.54 7.08 5.01
CA ASN A 45 -23.47 5.76 4.41
C ASN A 45 -22.14 5.52 3.68
N MET A 46 -21.64 6.52 2.94
CA MET A 46 -20.34 6.44 2.27
C MET A 46 -19.18 6.34 3.28
N LYS A 47 -19.18 7.17 4.33
CA LYS A 47 -18.16 7.10 5.40
C LYS A 47 -18.17 5.74 6.09
N SER A 48 -19.36 5.24 6.43
CA SER A 48 -19.55 3.92 7.03
C SER A 48 -18.99 2.83 6.12
N LEU A 49 -19.28 2.87 4.82
CA LEU A 49 -18.72 1.92 3.86
C LEU A 49 -17.19 1.98 3.82
N ILE A 50 -16.59 3.17 3.79
CA ILE A 50 -15.14 3.33 3.81
C ILE A 50 -14.54 2.67 5.05
N LEU A 51 -15.08 3.01 6.23
CA LEU A 51 -14.57 2.48 7.51
C LEU A 51 -14.67 0.96 7.56
N VAL A 52 -15.83 0.40 7.21
CA VAL A 52 -16.06 -1.05 7.23
C VAL A 52 -15.12 -1.76 6.25
N GLN A 53 -15.05 -1.31 5.00
CA GLN A 53 -14.31 -2.04 3.97
C GLN A 53 -12.79 -1.94 4.16
N TYR A 54 -12.26 -0.77 4.54
CA TYR A 54 -10.83 -0.66 4.82
C TYR A 54 -10.41 -1.38 6.10
N THR A 55 -11.29 -1.47 7.10
CA THR A 55 -11.01 -2.27 8.30
C THR A 55 -11.02 -3.77 7.98
N ARG A 56 -12.02 -4.24 7.21
CA ARG A 56 -12.03 -5.62 6.67
C ARG A 56 -10.76 -5.91 5.86
N LEU A 57 -10.38 -5.01 4.96
CA LEU A 57 -9.20 -5.15 4.13
C LEU A 57 -7.93 -5.19 4.98
N ALA A 58 -7.76 -4.27 5.93
CA ALA A 58 -6.60 -4.22 6.82
C ALA A 58 -6.43 -5.53 7.60
N HIS A 59 -7.51 -6.09 8.15
CA HIS A 59 -7.46 -7.39 8.83
C HIS A 59 -7.11 -8.57 7.90
N ARG A 60 -7.41 -8.46 6.60
CA ARG A 60 -7.11 -9.51 5.61
C ARG A 60 -5.68 -9.45 5.09
N ILE A 61 -5.14 -8.24 4.90
CA ILE A 61 -3.81 -8.04 4.29
C ILE A 61 -2.69 -7.94 5.31
N ALA A 62 -3.00 -7.66 6.58
CA ALA A 62 -1.98 -7.46 7.59
C ALA A 62 -1.33 -8.80 8.00
N PHE A 63 0.00 -8.83 7.96
CA PHE A 63 0.82 -9.92 8.46
C PHE A 63 1.02 -9.87 9.98
N ARG A 64 0.70 -8.73 10.60
CA ARG A 64 0.75 -8.50 12.05
C ARG A 64 -0.34 -7.50 12.45
N PRO A 65 -0.92 -7.59 13.66
CA PRO A 65 -1.81 -6.54 14.15
C PRO A 65 -1.16 -5.16 14.00
N LEU A 66 -1.91 -4.22 13.45
CA LEU A 66 -1.45 -2.83 13.34
C LEU A 66 -1.36 -2.25 14.76
N PRO A 67 -0.31 -1.46 15.07
CA PRO A 67 -0.12 -0.91 16.41
C PRO A 67 -1.11 0.21 16.76
N TYR A 68 -2.10 0.45 15.90
CA TYR A 68 -3.13 1.48 16.05
C TYR A 68 -4.49 0.97 15.54
N PRO A 69 -5.61 1.47 16.10
CA PRO A 69 -6.94 1.17 15.59
C PRO A 69 -7.15 1.80 14.21
N VAL A 70 -7.30 0.95 13.18
CA VAL A 70 -7.49 1.39 11.78
C VAL A 70 -8.72 2.28 11.64
N GLU A 71 -9.81 1.93 12.30
CA GLU A 71 -11.06 2.70 12.30
C GLU A 71 -10.83 4.12 12.80
N LEU A 72 -10.15 4.29 13.94
CA LEU A 72 -9.88 5.60 14.52
C LEU A 72 -8.97 6.44 13.61
N GLY A 73 -7.94 5.82 13.03
CA GLY A 73 -7.06 6.48 12.07
C GLY A 73 -7.82 6.97 10.83
N LEU A 74 -8.66 6.11 10.25
CA LEU A 74 -9.48 6.43 9.09
C LEU A 74 -10.57 7.47 9.40
N SER A 75 -11.25 7.37 10.55
CA SER A 75 -12.24 8.37 10.96
C SER A 75 -11.61 9.76 11.06
N ASN A 76 -10.45 9.86 11.73
CA ASN A 76 -9.71 11.12 11.81
C ASN A 76 -9.27 11.63 10.43
N TYR A 77 -8.86 10.72 9.56
CA TYR A 77 -8.45 11.04 8.19
C TYR A 77 -9.63 11.51 7.33
N LEU A 78 -10.82 10.91 7.47
CA LEU A 78 -12.04 11.32 6.77
C LEU A 78 -12.60 12.65 7.27
N ILE A 79 -12.36 13.02 8.53
CA ILE A 79 -12.77 14.32 9.09
C ILE A 79 -11.87 15.45 8.56
N ARG A 80 -10.56 15.19 8.43
CA ARG A 80 -9.56 16.21 8.06
C ARG A 80 -9.25 16.26 6.56
N GLY A 81 -9.53 15.18 5.85
CA GLY A 81 -9.18 15.00 4.45
C GLY A 81 -10.02 15.86 3.50
N SER A 82 -9.43 16.18 2.36
CA SER A 82 -10.08 16.84 1.24
C SER A 82 -11.19 15.99 0.59
N HIS A 83 -12.02 16.66 -0.20
CA HIS A 83 -13.03 15.97 -1.00
C HIS A 83 -12.42 14.97 -2.01
N LEU A 84 -11.19 15.22 -2.46
CA LEU A 84 -10.45 14.32 -3.34
C LEU A 84 -10.14 12.99 -2.65
N ILE A 85 -9.56 13.04 -1.45
CA ILE A 85 -9.21 11.81 -0.72
C ILE A 85 -10.47 11.04 -0.32
N PHE A 86 -11.54 11.73 0.06
CA PHE A 86 -12.84 11.10 0.34
C PHE A 86 -13.35 10.28 -0.85
N LYS A 87 -13.37 10.87 -2.05
CA LYS A 87 -13.78 10.17 -3.29
C LYS A 87 -12.86 9.00 -3.62
N THR A 88 -11.57 9.15 -3.36
CA THR A 88 -10.57 8.10 -3.58
C THR A 88 -10.84 6.90 -2.68
N LEU A 89 -11.01 7.16 -1.38
CA LEU A 89 -11.28 6.13 -0.39
C LEU A 89 -12.63 5.47 -0.65
N TYR A 90 -13.65 6.23 -1.06
CA TYR A 90 -14.93 5.64 -1.43
C TYR A 90 -14.81 4.67 -2.61
N LEU A 91 -14.11 5.07 -3.68
CA LEU A 91 -13.84 4.19 -4.82
C LEU A 91 -13.06 2.94 -4.38
N GLY A 92 -12.00 3.13 -3.59
CA GLY A 92 -11.21 2.02 -3.04
C GLY A 92 -12.04 1.07 -2.16
N ALA A 93 -12.97 1.59 -1.36
CA ALA A 93 -13.87 0.80 -0.52
C ALA A 93 -14.82 -0.06 -1.37
N ARG A 94 -15.33 0.47 -2.48
CA ARG A 94 -16.20 -0.25 -3.43
C ARG A 94 -15.46 -1.38 -4.14
N ILE A 95 -14.23 -1.12 -4.56
CA ILE A 95 -13.38 -2.13 -5.20
C ILE A 95 -13.00 -3.20 -4.18
N SER A 96 -12.61 -2.80 -2.96
CA SER A 96 -12.28 -3.72 -1.88
C SER A 96 -13.47 -4.60 -1.52
N GLN A 97 -14.67 -4.02 -1.41
CA GLN A 97 -15.89 -4.78 -1.20
C GLN A 97 -16.09 -5.80 -2.31
N ALA A 98 -15.99 -5.37 -3.57
CA ALA A 98 -16.21 -6.25 -4.70
C ALA A 98 -15.21 -7.43 -4.74
N LEU A 99 -13.94 -7.15 -4.43
CA LEU A 99 -12.88 -8.15 -4.34
C LEU A 99 -13.07 -9.10 -3.15
N LEU A 100 -13.48 -8.59 -1.97
CA LEU A 100 -13.68 -9.41 -0.77
C LEU A 100 -14.95 -10.27 -0.83
N ASP A 101 -15.94 -9.82 -1.59
CA ASP A 101 -17.21 -10.51 -1.78
C ASP A 101 -17.22 -11.36 -3.08
N ASP A 102 -16.06 -11.52 -3.75
CA ASP A 102 -15.86 -12.28 -5.01
C ASP A 102 -16.83 -11.90 -6.15
N THR A 103 -17.15 -10.61 -6.25
CA THR A 103 -18.03 -10.04 -7.29
C THR A 103 -17.25 -9.36 -8.41
N ASN A 104 -17.92 -9.07 -9.54
CA ASN A 104 -17.26 -8.50 -10.71
C ASN A 104 -16.75 -7.05 -10.46
N TRP A 105 -15.47 -6.92 -10.14
CA TRP A 105 -14.81 -5.63 -9.94
C TRP A 105 -14.55 -4.87 -11.26
N GLN A 106 -14.64 -5.53 -12.42
CA GLN A 106 -14.36 -4.90 -13.72
C GLN A 106 -15.36 -3.79 -14.06
N GLY A 107 -16.56 -3.81 -13.47
CA GLY A 107 -17.54 -2.72 -13.59
C GLY A 107 -17.04 -1.37 -13.05
N TYR A 108 -15.98 -1.36 -12.24
CA TYR A 108 -15.37 -0.14 -11.73
C TYR A 108 -14.28 0.44 -12.64
N ILE A 109 -13.89 -0.21 -13.74
CA ILE A 109 -12.84 0.30 -14.66
C ILE A 109 -13.19 1.73 -15.15
N GLY A 110 -14.42 1.96 -15.59
CA GLY A 110 -14.85 3.30 -16.02
C GLY A 110 -14.83 4.35 -14.90
N TRP A 111 -15.00 3.93 -13.64
CA TRP A 111 -14.88 4.82 -12.48
C TRP A 111 -13.43 5.17 -12.20
N ILE A 112 -12.53 4.21 -12.40
CA ILE A 112 -11.09 4.42 -12.26
C ILE A 112 -10.58 5.37 -13.36
N ASP A 113 -11.04 5.23 -14.60
CA ASP A 113 -10.68 6.15 -15.71
C ASP A 113 -11.19 7.59 -15.48
N ALA A 114 -12.43 7.75 -15.01
CA ALA A 114 -12.97 9.05 -14.66
C ALA A 114 -12.22 9.70 -13.49
N PHE A 115 -11.87 8.90 -12.49
CA PHE A 115 -11.08 9.32 -11.35
C PHE A 115 -9.64 9.72 -11.75
N HIS A 116 -9.03 8.95 -12.65
CA HIS A 116 -7.74 9.22 -13.25
C HIS A 116 -7.70 10.61 -13.90
N ASN A 117 -8.62 10.88 -14.84
CA ASN A 117 -8.68 12.17 -15.54
C ASN A 117 -8.86 13.35 -14.57
N ARG A 118 -9.52 13.13 -13.43
CA ARG A 118 -9.72 14.16 -12.40
C ARG A 118 -8.46 14.43 -11.58
N ILE A 119 -7.72 13.39 -11.17
CA ILE A 119 -6.40 13.58 -10.54
C ILE A 119 -5.46 14.31 -11.49
N LEU A 120 -5.47 13.94 -12.78
CA LEU A 120 -4.60 14.53 -13.79
C LEU A 120 -4.98 15.97 -14.16
N GLY A 121 -6.28 16.26 -14.26
CA GLY A 121 -6.82 17.56 -14.66
C GLY A 121 -6.92 18.58 -13.53
N THR A 122 -6.60 18.21 -12.29
CA THR A 122 -6.47 19.17 -11.19
C THR A 122 -5.12 19.89 -11.32
N GLU A 123 -5.03 20.83 -12.26
CA GLU A 123 -3.90 21.76 -12.35
C GLU A 123 -3.80 22.56 -11.04
N SER A 124 -2.58 22.68 -10.53
CA SER A 124 -2.31 23.43 -9.32
C SER A 124 -2.43 24.91 -9.65
N ALA A 125 -3.56 25.53 -9.33
CA ALA A 125 -3.54 26.94 -8.99
C ALA A 125 -2.46 27.11 -7.91
N ILE A 126 -1.57 28.07 -8.10
CA ILE A 126 -0.47 28.43 -7.21
C ILE A 126 -1.11 28.98 -5.93
N VAL A 127 -1.54 28.09 -5.06
CA VAL A 127 -1.94 28.41 -3.69
C VAL A 127 -0.92 27.71 -2.83
N GLU A 128 -0.35 28.41 -1.84
CA GLU A 128 0.47 27.82 -0.78
C GLU A 128 -0.31 26.69 -0.13
N SER A 129 -0.19 25.49 -0.70
CA SER A 129 -1.05 24.40 -0.32
C SER A 129 -0.56 23.87 1.03
N ASN A 130 -1.46 23.90 2.01
CA ASN A 130 -1.27 23.30 3.32
C ASN A 130 -0.70 21.88 3.15
N VAL A 131 0.23 21.48 4.02
CA VAL A 131 0.87 20.15 4.07
C VAL A 131 -0.17 19.03 3.91
N GLY A 132 -1.35 19.17 4.55
CA GLY A 132 -2.44 18.21 4.43
C GLY A 132 -2.99 18.04 3.00
N HIS A 133 -3.13 19.13 2.25
CA HIS A 133 -3.63 19.08 0.87
C HIS A 133 -2.62 18.41 -0.08
N ILE A 134 -1.32 18.68 0.10
CA ILE A 134 -0.26 18.01 -0.69
C ILE A 134 -0.25 16.51 -0.37
N ALA A 135 -0.33 16.17 0.92
CA ALA A 135 -0.40 14.78 1.38
C ALA A 135 -1.60 14.04 0.79
N ASP A 136 -2.79 14.65 0.80
CA ASP A 136 -4.00 14.06 0.20
C ASP A 136 -3.86 13.79 -1.29
N ARG A 137 -3.23 14.71 -2.05
CA ARG A 137 -2.97 14.51 -3.48
C ARG A 137 -2.00 13.35 -3.70
N LEU A 138 -0.95 13.24 -2.88
CA LEU A 138 0.01 12.14 -2.95
C LEU A 138 -0.66 10.80 -2.58
N ALA A 139 -1.46 10.78 -1.51
CA ALA A 139 -2.24 9.60 -1.13
C ALA A 139 -3.17 9.17 -2.27
N ALA A 140 -3.90 10.10 -2.88
CA ALA A 140 -4.81 9.79 -3.98
C ALA A 140 -4.07 9.19 -5.20
N ASN A 141 -2.88 9.72 -5.51
CA ASN A 141 -2.01 9.18 -6.54
C ASN A 141 -1.56 7.74 -6.24
N LEU A 142 -1.14 7.46 -5.01
CA LEU A 142 -0.73 6.12 -4.56
C LEU A 142 -1.89 5.12 -4.61
N TYR A 143 -3.08 5.52 -4.15
CA TYR A 143 -4.28 4.69 -4.23
C TYR A 143 -4.67 4.37 -5.66
N ALA A 144 -4.59 5.35 -6.57
CA ALA A 144 -4.82 5.11 -7.99
C ALA A 144 -3.85 4.07 -8.56
N PHE A 145 -2.56 4.15 -8.20
CA PHE A 145 -1.57 3.17 -8.63
C PHE A 145 -1.86 1.75 -8.14
N MET A 146 -2.29 1.58 -6.89
CA MET A 146 -2.62 0.27 -6.32
C MET A 146 -3.85 -0.38 -6.95
N ILE A 147 -4.78 0.42 -7.48
CA ILE A 147 -6.04 -0.05 -8.05
C ILE A 147 -5.90 -0.38 -9.56
N LEU A 148 -4.98 0.30 -10.25
CA LEU A 148 -4.85 0.23 -11.70
C LEU A 148 -3.88 -0.85 -12.17
N ASN A 149 -4.03 -1.23 -13.45
CA ASN A 149 -3.05 -2.11 -14.10
C ASN A 149 -1.64 -1.49 -14.08
N SER A 150 -0.61 -2.32 -14.24
CA SER A 150 0.77 -1.91 -13.99
C SER A 150 1.27 -0.78 -14.89
N SER A 151 0.88 -0.71 -16.17
CA SER A 151 1.37 0.32 -17.10
C SER A 151 0.69 1.67 -16.91
N ILE A 152 -0.65 1.70 -16.84
CA ILE A 152 -1.42 2.94 -16.63
C ILE A 152 -1.21 3.43 -15.18
N GLY A 153 -1.25 2.50 -14.24
CA GLY A 153 -0.96 2.77 -12.83
C GLY A 153 0.42 3.39 -12.65
N TYR A 154 1.45 2.86 -13.32
CA TYR A 154 2.79 3.45 -13.23
C TYR A 154 2.87 4.84 -13.87
N ALA A 155 2.20 5.07 -15.00
CA ALA A 155 2.13 6.40 -15.63
C ALA A 155 1.51 7.46 -14.69
N ILE A 156 0.56 7.06 -13.85
CA ILE A 156 -0.01 7.91 -12.80
C ILE A 156 0.98 8.10 -11.66
N PHE A 157 1.55 7.01 -11.16
CA PHE A 157 2.51 7.02 -10.06
C PHE A 157 3.66 8.00 -10.31
N ARG A 158 4.17 8.05 -11.55
CA ARG A 158 5.20 9.01 -11.98
C ARG A 158 4.84 10.48 -11.74
N LYS A 159 3.56 10.84 -11.87
CA LYS A 159 3.08 12.20 -11.61
C LYS A 159 3.03 12.53 -10.12
N GLY A 160 3.15 11.53 -9.25
CA GLY A 160 3.31 11.69 -7.82
C GLY A 160 4.69 12.21 -7.42
N ALA A 161 5.74 11.99 -8.22
CA ALA A 161 7.11 12.44 -7.90
C ALA A 161 7.23 13.96 -7.58
N PRO A 162 6.73 14.89 -8.42
CA PRO A 162 6.77 16.31 -8.07
C PRO A 162 5.93 16.65 -6.83
N ILE A 163 4.83 15.93 -6.58
CA ILE A 163 3.98 16.12 -5.39
C ILE A 163 4.72 15.63 -4.13
N PHE A 164 5.42 14.51 -4.23
CA PHE A 164 6.29 13.96 -3.20
C PHE A 164 7.38 14.98 -2.84
N LEU A 165 8.08 15.55 -3.82
CA LEU A 165 9.13 16.54 -3.57
C LEU A 165 8.59 17.82 -2.93
N GLN A 166 7.41 18.29 -3.35
CA GLN A 166 6.72 19.42 -2.71
C GLN A 166 6.39 19.14 -1.24
N LEU A 167 5.96 17.91 -0.92
CA LEU A 167 5.68 17.49 0.45
C LEU A 167 6.98 17.35 1.25
N ALA A 168 8.01 16.70 0.69
CA ALA A 168 9.31 16.51 1.32
C ALA A 168 10.01 17.83 1.64
N ALA A 169 9.82 18.87 0.81
CA ALA A 169 10.33 20.22 1.08
C ALA A 169 9.78 20.83 2.39
N LYS A 170 8.70 20.28 2.96
CA LYS A 170 8.14 20.71 4.26
C LYS A 170 8.78 20.01 5.45
N PHE A 171 9.71 19.08 5.23
CA PHE A 171 10.41 18.30 6.26
C PHE A 171 11.92 18.31 5.98
N PRO A 172 12.65 19.33 6.48
CA PRO A 172 14.09 19.47 6.22
C PRO A 172 14.92 18.25 6.61
N ASP A 173 14.52 17.53 7.67
CA ASP A 173 15.22 16.34 8.18
C ASP A 173 15.24 15.16 7.19
N LEU A 174 14.37 15.19 6.17
CA LEU A 174 14.37 14.19 5.10
C LEU A 174 15.54 14.37 4.13
N TRP A 175 16.10 15.57 4.02
CA TRP A 175 17.09 15.90 3.01
C TRP A 175 18.51 15.65 3.51
N LYS A 176 19.34 15.09 2.64
CA LYS A 176 20.79 14.93 2.82
C LYS A 176 21.55 15.84 1.84
N GLY A 177 22.85 16.01 2.07
CA GLY A 177 23.69 17.00 1.39
C GLY A 177 23.60 16.99 -0.15
N ASP A 178 23.48 15.82 -0.76
CA ASP A 178 23.42 15.66 -2.22
C ASP A 178 22.01 15.81 -2.80
N LEU A 179 21.12 16.52 -2.11
CA LEU A 179 19.67 16.58 -2.41
C LEU A 179 18.99 15.20 -2.39
N ALA A 180 19.66 14.18 -1.86
CA ALA A 180 19.12 12.86 -1.66
C ALA A 180 18.09 12.87 -0.53
N ILE A 181 17.03 12.10 -0.71
CA ILE A 181 16.03 11.88 0.33
C ILE A 181 16.47 10.68 1.17
N SER A 182 16.62 10.87 2.48
CA SER A 182 16.89 9.75 3.37
C SER A 182 15.71 8.78 3.37
N LEU A 183 15.93 7.57 2.84
CA LEU A 183 14.90 6.55 2.76
C LEU A 183 14.46 6.12 4.16
N SER A 184 15.41 6.00 5.10
CA SER A 184 15.09 5.65 6.48
C SER A 184 14.16 6.68 7.13
N GLN A 185 14.46 7.96 6.98
CA GLN A 185 13.60 9.03 7.51
C GLN A 185 12.26 9.09 6.78
N ALA A 186 12.22 8.93 5.46
CA ALA A 186 10.97 8.92 4.70
C ALA A 186 10.02 7.79 5.14
N LEU A 187 10.56 6.63 5.52
CA LEU A 187 9.80 5.50 6.04
C LEU A 187 9.38 5.69 7.51
N HIS A 188 10.09 6.51 8.29
CA HIS A 188 9.84 6.73 9.70
C HIS A 188 8.91 7.94 9.98
N VAL A 189 9.04 9.02 9.20
CA VAL A 189 8.28 10.26 9.39
C VAL A 189 6.77 9.96 9.48
N PRO A 190 6.01 10.67 10.34
CA PRO A 190 4.57 10.45 10.56
C PRO A 190 3.67 10.80 9.34
N ARG A 191 4.24 10.84 8.14
CA ARG A 191 3.56 10.99 6.85
C ARG A 191 3.68 9.70 6.08
N HIS A 192 2.72 8.83 6.34
CA HIS A 192 2.62 7.51 5.72
C HIS A 192 2.62 7.57 4.18
N GLU A 193 2.21 8.69 3.58
CA GLU A 193 2.23 8.94 2.14
C GLU A 193 3.65 8.98 1.58
N LEU A 194 4.60 9.60 2.30
CA LEU A 194 6.01 9.66 1.90
C LEU A 194 6.65 8.27 1.95
N GLY A 195 6.46 7.55 3.06
CA GLY A 195 6.98 6.19 3.21
C GLY A 195 6.39 5.22 2.20
N LYS A 196 5.07 5.28 1.96
CA LYS A 196 4.42 4.47 0.91
C LYS A 196 4.94 4.80 -0.48
N PHE A 197 5.14 6.08 -0.81
CA PHE A 197 5.70 6.46 -2.10
C PHE A 197 7.11 5.89 -2.28
N ALA A 198 7.98 6.02 -1.28
CA ALA A 198 9.34 5.54 -1.34
C ALA A 198 9.42 4.00 -1.49
N LEU A 199 8.55 3.27 -0.79
CA LEU A 199 8.38 1.83 -0.97
C LEU A 199 7.95 1.51 -2.41
N MET A 200 6.88 2.15 -2.91
CA MET A 200 6.33 1.85 -4.23
C MET A 200 7.31 2.23 -5.36
N ASP A 201 8.08 3.30 -5.20
CA ASP A 201 9.12 3.72 -6.15
C ASP A 201 10.23 2.66 -6.22
N THR A 202 10.70 2.20 -5.07
CA THR A 202 11.72 1.14 -4.97
C THR A 202 11.24 -0.17 -5.60
N VAL A 203 10.00 -0.58 -5.30
CA VAL A 203 9.40 -1.80 -5.84
C VAL A 203 9.12 -1.67 -7.34
N SER A 204 8.69 -0.50 -7.82
CA SER A 204 8.45 -0.28 -9.25
C SER A 204 9.76 -0.28 -10.05
N ALA A 205 10.82 0.34 -9.53
CA ALA A 205 12.14 0.33 -10.14
C ALA A 205 12.70 -1.10 -10.27
N LEU A 206 12.51 -1.92 -9.23
CA LEU A 206 12.81 -3.35 -9.26
C LEU A 206 11.96 -4.09 -10.31
N ALA A 207 10.63 -4.00 -10.19
CA ALA A 207 9.70 -4.83 -10.96
C ALA A 207 9.69 -4.52 -12.46
N PHE A 208 9.85 -3.24 -12.82
CA PHE A 208 9.84 -2.81 -14.22
C PHE A 208 11.24 -2.64 -14.80
N GLY A 209 12.29 -2.83 -14.01
CA GLY A 209 13.66 -2.62 -14.48
C GLY A 209 13.88 -1.19 -14.96
N ILE A 210 13.36 -0.19 -14.24
CA ILE A 210 13.49 1.24 -14.57
C ILE A 210 14.22 2.01 -13.47
N ALA A 211 14.73 3.21 -13.76
CA ALA A 211 15.33 4.06 -12.73
C ALA A 211 14.28 4.50 -11.69
N PRO A 212 14.64 4.59 -10.40
CA PRO A 212 13.76 5.16 -9.39
C PRO A 212 13.49 6.63 -9.72
N LEU A 213 12.31 7.12 -9.33
CA LEU A 213 11.89 8.49 -9.57
C LEU A 213 12.58 9.49 -8.64
N ILE A 214 12.94 9.04 -7.44
CA ILE A 214 13.59 9.86 -6.42
C ILE A 214 14.99 9.28 -6.15
N HIS A 215 15.95 10.18 -5.95
CA HIS A 215 17.28 9.81 -5.49
C HIS A 215 17.27 9.63 -3.96
N TYR A 216 17.47 8.39 -3.52
CA TYR A 216 17.44 8.03 -2.10
C TYR A 216 18.84 7.87 -1.51
N ASP A 217 19.05 8.45 -0.33
CA ASP A 217 20.10 8.02 0.58
C ASP A 217 19.64 6.75 1.30
N THR A 218 20.45 5.69 1.18
CA THR A 218 20.14 4.32 1.65
C THR A 218 20.95 3.93 2.89
N THR A 219 21.55 4.91 3.56
CA THR A 219 22.30 4.71 4.79
C THR A 219 21.40 4.12 5.88
N LEU A 220 21.80 2.96 6.41
CA LEU A 220 21.17 2.30 7.55
C LEU A 220 21.88 2.70 8.84
N TYR A 221 21.10 3.06 9.85
CA TYR A 221 21.57 3.37 11.19
C TYR A 221 21.21 2.25 12.17
N ALA A 222 21.93 2.15 13.30
CA ALA A 222 21.66 1.11 14.32
C ALA A 222 20.20 1.13 14.81
N GLU A 223 19.62 2.32 14.89
CA GLU A 223 18.24 2.57 15.25
C GLU A 223 17.22 2.06 14.22
N ASP A 224 17.60 1.90 12.94
CA ASP A 224 16.75 1.31 11.88
C ASP A 224 16.45 -0.17 12.13
N HIS A 225 17.28 -0.80 12.97
CA HIS A 225 17.05 -2.14 13.46
C HIS A 225 16.18 -2.17 14.73
N SER A 226 15.59 -1.08 15.19
CA SER A 226 14.67 -1.15 16.33
C SER A 226 13.29 -1.73 15.91
N PRO A 227 12.68 -2.62 16.73
CA PRO A 227 11.30 -3.07 16.49
C PRO A 227 10.31 -1.91 16.47
N GLY A 228 9.35 -1.93 15.55
CA GLY A 228 8.27 -0.96 15.50
C GLY A 228 8.62 0.42 14.93
N ARG A 229 9.88 0.67 14.55
CA ARG A 229 10.29 1.95 13.94
C ARG A 229 9.53 2.29 12.65
N TYR A 230 9.24 1.27 11.84
CA TYR A 230 8.51 1.38 10.58
C TYR A 230 7.13 0.75 10.71
N GLN A 231 6.19 1.52 11.26
CA GLN A 231 4.87 1.03 11.71
C GLN A 231 3.96 0.47 10.60
N PHE A 232 4.33 0.62 9.32
CA PHE A 232 3.57 0.06 8.19
C PHE A 232 4.32 -1.01 7.38
N LEU A 233 5.66 -0.98 7.37
CA LEU A 233 6.43 -1.77 6.40
C LEU A 233 6.35 -3.28 6.69
N GLU A 234 6.62 -3.68 7.93
CA GLU A 234 6.52 -5.08 8.34
C GLU A 234 5.05 -5.54 8.51
N PRO A 235 4.15 -4.78 9.18
CA PRO A 235 2.77 -5.24 9.37
C PRO A 235 1.96 -5.37 8.07
N VAL A 236 2.19 -4.49 7.08
CA VAL A 236 1.37 -4.46 5.84
C VAL A 236 2.04 -5.18 4.69
N PHE A 237 3.36 -5.01 4.51
CA PHE A 237 4.08 -5.54 3.36
C PHE A 237 4.97 -6.73 3.69
N ALA A 238 5.09 -7.09 4.97
CA ALA A 238 6.07 -8.06 5.47
C ALA A 238 7.47 -7.82 4.87
N CYS A 239 7.81 -6.56 4.60
CA CYS A 239 9.05 -6.20 3.92
C CYS A 239 10.11 -5.85 4.98
N PRO A 240 11.24 -6.56 5.06
CA PRO A 240 12.32 -6.17 5.96
C PRO A 240 12.99 -4.89 5.46
N VAL A 241 13.19 -3.90 6.33
CA VAL A 241 13.84 -2.63 5.95
C VAL A 241 15.22 -2.85 5.31
N VAL A 242 16.00 -3.82 5.82
CA VAL A 242 17.33 -4.15 5.27
C VAL A 242 17.23 -4.58 3.81
N VAL A 243 16.20 -5.36 3.46
CA VAL A 243 15.96 -5.79 2.08
C VAL A 243 15.53 -4.61 1.22
N LEU A 244 14.64 -3.74 1.72
CA LEU A 244 14.20 -2.55 0.99
C LEU A 244 15.35 -1.58 0.70
N MET A 245 16.22 -1.32 1.69
CA MET A 245 17.39 -0.45 1.52
C MET A 245 18.37 -1.02 0.49
N ALA A 246 18.61 -2.33 0.56
CA ALA A 246 19.46 -3.01 -0.40
C ALA A 246 18.90 -2.92 -1.82
N LEU A 247 17.58 -3.11 -2.01
CA LEU A 247 16.91 -2.93 -3.28
C LEU A 247 17.04 -1.48 -3.81
N ALA A 248 16.79 -0.49 -2.96
CA ALA A 248 16.92 0.93 -3.33
C ALA A 248 18.36 1.26 -3.76
N ARG A 249 19.36 0.72 -3.06
CA ARG A 249 20.78 0.93 -3.38
C ARG A 249 21.18 0.28 -4.71
N VAL A 250 20.73 -0.95 -4.96
CA VAL A 250 20.96 -1.63 -6.25
C VAL A 250 20.23 -0.91 -7.40
N ASN A 251 19.02 -0.41 -7.16
CA ASN A 251 18.29 0.41 -8.13
C ASN A 251 19.06 1.68 -8.49
N ALA A 252 19.60 2.39 -7.49
CA ALA A 252 20.41 3.59 -7.70
C ALA A 252 21.71 3.27 -8.46
N TYR A 253 22.42 2.23 -8.06
CA TYR A 253 23.63 1.75 -8.75
C TYR A 253 23.37 1.45 -10.23
N ARG A 254 22.30 0.69 -10.52
CA ARG A 254 21.91 0.36 -11.89
C ARG A 254 21.51 1.61 -12.69
N ALA A 255 20.78 2.54 -12.09
CA ALA A 255 20.42 3.80 -12.74
C ALA A 255 21.66 4.64 -13.07
N SER A 256 22.63 4.71 -12.17
CA SER A 256 23.92 5.38 -12.42
C SER A 256 24.68 4.74 -13.57
N GLN A 257 24.75 3.41 -13.65
CA GLN A 257 25.40 2.74 -14.79
C GLN A 257 24.76 3.07 -16.15
N LEU A 258 23.43 3.20 -16.17
CA LEU A 258 22.70 3.53 -17.41
C LEU A 258 22.90 5.00 -17.83
N LEU A 259 23.26 5.88 -16.90
CA LEU A 259 23.37 7.32 -17.11
C LEU A 259 24.82 7.80 -17.33
N ASP A 260 25.83 7.18 -16.70
CA ASP A 260 27.25 7.45 -17.02
C ASP A 260 28.24 6.40 -16.43
N ARG A 261 29.37 6.18 -17.12
CA ARG A 261 30.34 5.07 -16.88
C ARG A 261 31.25 5.25 -15.65
N GLU A 262 31.22 6.40 -14.98
CA GLU A 262 32.08 6.73 -13.82
C GLU A 262 31.58 6.18 -12.46
N ALA A 263 30.51 5.38 -12.45
CA ALA A 263 29.90 4.78 -11.25
C ALA A 263 30.75 3.68 -10.57
N ALA A 264 32.06 3.64 -10.78
CA ALA A 264 32.98 2.65 -10.22
C ALA A 264 33.21 2.79 -8.70
N ASN A 265 32.76 3.90 -8.09
CA ASN A 265 32.98 4.19 -6.66
C ASN A 265 31.75 3.97 -5.76
N LEU A 266 30.59 3.60 -6.33
CA LEU A 266 29.46 3.15 -5.50
C LEU A 266 29.76 1.72 -5.05
N GLN A 267 30.08 1.56 -3.76
CA GLN A 267 30.13 0.27 -3.06
C GLN A 267 29.03 -0.65 -3.59
N GLY A 268 29.47 -1.75 -4.20
CA GLY A 268 28.69 -2.49 -5.18
C GLY A 268 27.57 -3.36 -4.61
N PRO A 269 26.94 -4.17 -5.48
CA PRO A 269 25.90 -5.13 -5.08
C PRO A 269 26.37 -6.17 -4.02
N GLU A 270 27.68 -6.36 -3.83
CA GLU A 270 28.25 -7.33 -2.88
C GLU A 270 27.94 -7.01 -1.41
N GLU A 271 28.05 -5.75 -0.98
CA GLU A 271 27.70 -5.36 0.40
C GLU A 271 26.21 -5.49 0.66
N CYS A 272 25.39 -5.15 -0.35
CA CYS A 272 23.95 -5.33 -0.31
C CYS A 272 23.58 -6.81 -0.21
N GLU A 273 24.27 -7.67 -0.98
CA GLU A 273 24.10 -9.11 -0.93
C GLU A 273 24.45 -9.66 0.46
N ALA A 274 25.61 -9.27 1.01
CA ALA A 274 26.02 -9.67 2.34
C ALA A 274 25.01 -9.24 3.41
N ALA A 275 24.51 -8.00 3.35
CA ALA A 275 23.48 -7.51 4.26
C ALA A 275 22.18 -8.33 4.18
N VAL A 276 21.71 -8.64 2.97
CA VAL A 276 20.49 -9.45 2.76
C VAL A 276 20.68 -10.91 3.18
N ARG A 277 21.87 -11.49 2.97
CA ARG A 277 22.19 -12.86 3.41
C ARG A 277 22.29 -13.00 4.92
N ASN A 278 22.88 -11.99 5.58
CA ASN A 278 23.08 -11.99 7.02
C ASN A 278 21.84 -11.54 7.80
N TRP A 279 20.88 -10.90 7.13
CA TRP A 279 19.59 -10.58 7.73
C TRP A 279 18.86 -11.85 8.19
N LYS A 280 18.30 -11.79 9.42
CA LYS A 280 17.49 -12.86 9.99
C LYS A 280 16.11 -12.34 10.34
N PRO A 281 15.05 -13.11 10.04
CA PRO A 281 13.70 -12.73 10.44
C PRO A 281 13.57 -12.68 11.95
N ARG A 282 12.70 -11.78 12.42
CA ARG A 282 12.31 -11.73 13.82
C ARG A 282 11.18 -12.69 14.08
N ILE A 283 11.44 -13.59 15.02
CA ILE A 283 10.43 -14.51 15.56
C ILE A 283 9.88 -13.85 16.82
N ASP A 284 8.60 -13.49 16.76
CA ASP A 284 7.85 -12.99 17.90
C ASP A 284 6.81 -14.05 18.26
N TYR A 285 6.96 -14.65 19.44
CA TYR A 285 6.13 -15.78 19.88
C TYR A 285 4.74 -15.36 20.35
N GLU A 286 4.47 -14.05 20.42
CA GLU A 286 3.14 -13.52 20.71
C GLU A 286 2.23 -13.49 19.46
N ASP A 287 2.81 -13.62 18.26
CA ASP A 287 2.04 -13.64 17.00
C ASP A 287 1.23 -14.95 16.87
N GLN A 288 0.04 -14.88 16.27
CA GLN A 288 -0.73 -16.08 15.92
C GLN A 288 0.10 -16.96 14.97
N PRO A 289 0.21 -18.30 15.19
CA PRO A 289 1.11 -19.15 14.41
C PRO A 289 0.93 -19.08 12.89
N SER A 290 -0.32 -18.97 12.40
CA SER A 290 -0.61 -18.83 10.98
C SER A 290 -0.15 -17.49 10.40
N GLN A 291 -0.31 -16.40 11.14
CA GLN A 291 0.17 -15.07 10.75
C GLN A 291 1.70 -15.00 10.74
N LEU A 292 2.34 -15.59 11.76
CA LEU A 292 3.79 -15.73 11.83
C LEU A 292 4.34 -16.48 10.61
N VAL A 293 3.80 -17.66 10.29
CA VAL A 293 4.24 -18.45 9.13
C VAL A 293 4.04 -17.68 7.82
N GLY A 294 2.89 -17.03 7.64
CA GLY A 294 2.62 -16.20 6.46
C GLY A 294 3.62 -15.04 6.33
N ARG A 295 3.89 -14.33 7.43
CA ARG A 295 4.87 -13.23 7.47
C ARG A 295 6.27 -13.71 7.12
N LEU A 296 6.73 -14.80 7.71
CA LEU A 296 8.06 -15.37 7.45
C LEU A 296 8.20 -15.83 6.00
N ALA A 297 7.17 -16.45 5.43
CA ALA A 297 7.17 -16.86 4.03
C ALA A 297 7.29 -15.66 3.08
N VAL A 298 6.57 -14.56 3.34
CA VAL A 298 6.65 -13.34 2.52
C VAL A 298 7.97 -12.62 2.71
N GLN A 299 8.50 -12.55 3.93
CA GLN A 299 9.84 -12.00 4.18
C GLN A 299 10.94 -12.79 3.45
N GLU A 300 10.82 -14.12 3.44
CA GLU A 300 11.73 -14.97 2.68
C GLU A 300 11.59 -14.74 1.17
N ALA A 301 10.37 -14.56 0.66
CA ALA A 301 10.13 -14.19 -0.73
C ALA A 301 10.79 -12.85 -1.09
N TRP A 302 10.70 -11.83 -0.22
CA TRP A 302 11.43 -10.57 -0.37
C TRP A 302 12.94 -10.79 -0.45
N ARG A 303 13.50 -11.59 0.48
CA ARG A 303 14.92 -11.91 0.51
C ARG A 303 15.38 -12.56 -0.79
N GLN A 304 14.63 -13.55 -1.28
CA GLN A 304 14.94 -14.26 -2.52
C GLN A 304 14.83 -13.35 -3.74
N ALA A 305 13.76 -12.55 -3.84
CA ALA A 305 13.60 -11.59 -4.94
C ALA A 305 14.77 -10.59 -5.02
N ALA A 306 15.23 -10.08 -3.86
CA ALA A 306 16.36 -9.18 -3.80
C ALA A 306 17.68 -9.85 -4.23
N LEU A 307 17.95 -11.07 -3.78
CA LEU A 307 19.16 -11.80 -4.19
C LEU A 307 19.16 -12.11 -5.69
N ILE A 308 18.05 -12.59 -6.24
CA ILE A 308 17.92 -12.83 -7.68
C ILE A 308 18.15 -11.53 -8.45
N TYR A 309 17.57 -10.42 -8.01
CA TYR A 309 17.76 -9.13 -8.64
C TYR A 309 19.23 -8.67 -8.63
N MET A 310 19.90 -8.78 -7.48
CA MET A 310 21.33 -8.47 -7.36
C MET A 310 22.17 -9.31 -8.32
N TYR A 311 21.87 -10.60 -8.47
CA TYR A 311 22.54 -11.45 -9.45
C TYR A 311 22.27 -11.04 -10.88
N MET A 312 21.03 -10.64 -11.22
CA MET A 312 20.73 -10.15 -12.56
C MET A 312 21.52 -8.88 -12.89
N VAL A 313 21.61 -7.94 -11.95
CA VAL A 313 22.37 -6.69 -12.14
C VAL A 313 23.88 -6.94 -12.14
N GLY A 314 24.39 -7.82 -11.26
CA GLY A 314 25.81 -8.18 -11.20
C GLY A 314 26.28 -9.04 -12.37
N SER A 315 25.43 -9.91 -12.93
CA SER A 315 25.80 -10.75 -14.10
C SER A 315 25.88 -9.94 -15.39
N ILE A 316 25.17 -8.80 -15.49
CA ILE A 316 25.31 -7.86 -16.60
C ILE A 316 26.73 -7.25 -16.62
N ASN A 317 27.41 -7.18 -15.47
CA ASN A 317 28.77 -6.63 -15.36
C ASN A 317 29.88 -7.63 -15.76
N MET A 318 29.58 -8.92 -16.00
CA MET A 318 30.57 -9.93 -16.42
C MET A 318 30.58 -10.20 -17.94
N ARG A 319 29.85 -9.41 -18.73
CA ARG A 319 29.83 -9.48 -20.21
C ARG A 319 30.25 -8.14 -20.80
#